data_AF-A0A3A8G9V1-F1
#
_entry.id   AF-A0A3A8G9V1-F1
#
_cell.length_a   1.000
_cell.length_b   1.000
_cell.length_c   1.000
_cell.angle_alpha   90.00
_cell.angle_beta   90.00
_cell.angle_gamma   90.00
#
_symmetry.space_group_name_H-M   'P 1'
#
loop_
_entity.id
_entity.type
_entity.pdbx_description
1 polymer ?
#
loop_
_entity_poly.entity_id
_entity_poly.type
_entity_poly.pdbx_seq_one_letter_code
_entity_poly.pdbx_strand_id
1 'polypeptide(L)'
;MTPDKQQAELLKQTQKKYFRAVFGTAYIAHAVAIFMVAVSLILAIFVPHDGLFATASSAGMSNYHRWLYDVFVIAIIIMGPVLYILIHRQFEQGEGRQAWREYTRAHAQFKMNRFLKAEAQGKKALLDSWLSEGLVCMMIIVVLILMYSVLTPNESSHRGYFWIQTWWPINAALIGVFYYAIFCLYVRLFAVTEVDRQYKLLHVQAERALRKALEKD
;
A
#
# COMPACT_ATOMS: atom_id res chain seq x y z
N MET A 1 -27.14 3.24 -6.44
CA MET A 1 -25.68 2.98 -6.35
C MET A 1 -25.50 1.47 -6.19
N THR A 2 -24.54 0.84 -6.87
CA THR A 2 -24.31 -0.61 -6.69
C THR A 2 -23.67 -0.89 -5.32
N PRO A 3 -23.88 -2.09 -4.72
CA PRO A 3 -23.28 -2.46 -3.43
C PRO A 3 -21.76 -2.28 -3.40
N ASP A 4 -21.09 -2.63 -4.51
CA ASP A 4 -19.63 -2.49 -4.66
C ASP A 4 -19.17 -1.01 -4.59
N LYS A 5 -19.97 -0.07 -5.14
CA LYS A 5 -19.65 1.37 -5.09
C LYS A 5 -19.82 1.96 -3.69
N GLN A 6 -20.85 1.55 -2.96
CA GLN A 6 -21.06 1.99 -1.57
C GLN A 6 -19.93 1.51 -0.67
N GLN A 7 -19.47 0.28 -0.88
CA GLN A 7 -18.38 -0.29 -0.11
C GLN A 7 -17.03 0.38 -0.41
N ALA A 8 -16.73 0.67 -1.68
CA ALA A 8 -15.54 1.42 -2.05
C ALA A 8 -15.53 2.83 -1.43
N GLU A 9 -16.68 3.50 -1.40
CA GLU A 9 -16.80 4.83 -0.79
C GLU A 9 -16.61 4.77 0.74
N LEU A 10 -17.16 3.75 1.41
CA LEU A 10 -16.95 3.52 2.84
C LEU A 10 -15.47 3.31 3.18
N LEU A 11 -14.75 2.50 2.40
CA LEU A 11 -13.31 2.28 2.58
C LEU A 11 -12.54 3.61 2.41
N LYS A 12 -12.88 4.38 1.38
CA LYS A 12 -12.25 5.68 1.14
C LYS A 12 -12.50 6.68 2.27
N GLN A 13 -13.72 6.74 2.79
CA GLN A 13 -14.09 7.65 3.89
C GLN A 13 -13.39 7.26 5.19
N THR A 14 -13.40 5.98 5.55
CA THR A 14 -12.73 5.49 6.76
C THR A 14 -11.21 5.64 6.66
N GLN A 15 -10.61 5.43 5.49
CA GLN A 15 -9.19 5.71 5.25
C GLN A 15 -8.88 7.22 5.41
N LYS A 16 -9.69 8.10 4.83
CA LYS A 16 -9.49 9.56 5.00
C LYS A 16 -9.63 10.01 6.45
N LYS A 17 -10.63 9.47 7.18
CA LYS A 17 -10.83 9.75 8.60
C LYS A 17 -9.64 9.28 9.43
N TYR A 18 -9.16 8.06 9.16
CA TYR A 18 -7.96 7.52 9.77
C TYR A 18 -6.72 8.38 9.48
N PHE A 19 -6.51 8.76 8.23
CA PHE A 19 -5.37 9.62 7.86
C PHE A 19 -5.42 10.98 8.55
N ARG A 20 -6.60 11.59 8.62
CA ARG A 20 -6.77 12.85 9.36
C ARG A 20 -6.48 12.68 10.85
N ALA A 21 -6.95 11.60 11.47
CA ALA A 21 -6.73 11.35 12.90
C ALA A 21 -5.25 11.09 13.23
N VAL A 22 -4.53 10.35 12.38
CA VAL A 22 -3.14 9.96 12.65
C VAL A 22 -2.12 11.01 12.20
N PHE A 23 -2.38 11.67 11.07
CA PHE A 23 -1.41 12.54 10.40
C PHE A 23 -1.89 14.00 10.27
N GLY A 24 -3.03 14.35 10.86
CA GLY A 24 -3.62 15.70 10.80
C GLY A 24 -4.28 16.05 9.46
N THR A 25 -4.11 15.23 8.42
CA THR A 25 -4.68 15.47 7.08
C THR A 25 -5.17 14.19 6.40
N ALA A 26 -6.31 14.29 5.70
CA ALA A 26 -6.86 13.20 4.90
C ALA A 26 -6.02 12.90 3.63
N TYR A 27 -5.10 13.79 3.26
CA TYR A 27 -4.33 13.73 2.03
C TYR A 27 -2.85 13.42 2.25
N ILE A 28 -2.47 12.91 3.43
CA ILE A 28 -1.07 12.68 3.80
C ILE A 28 -0.31 11.84 2.77
N ALA A 29 -0.92 10.77 2.25
CA ALA A 29 -0.28 9.91 1.25
C ALA A 29 0.03 10.67 -0.06
N HIS A 30 -0.83 11.63 -0.46
CA HIS A 30 -0.58 12.49 -1.62
C HIS A 30 0.53 13.50 -1.31
N ALA A 31 0.49 14.10 -0.12
CA ALA A 31 1.51 15.06 0.31
C ALA A 31 2.90 14.40 0.34
N VAL A 32 3.02 13.19 0.89
CA VAL A 32 4.26 12.41 0.87
C VAL A 32 4.69 12.11 -0.56
N ALA A 33 3.80 11.61 -1.42
CA ALA A 33 4.14 11.31 -2.81
C ALA A 33 4.66 12.55 -3.57
N ILE A 34 3.95 13.68 -3.47
CA ILE A 34 4.35 14.94 -4.11
C ILE A 34 5.67 15.44 -3.55
N PHE A 35 5.84 15.41 -2.22
CA PHE A 35 7.05 15.87 -1.56
C PHE A 35 8.27 15.04 -1.99
N MET A 36 8.17 13.72 -1.97
CA MET A 36 9.30 12.86 -2.35
C MET A 36 9.67 13.02 -3.82
N VAL A 37 8.69 13.16 -4.71
CA VAL A 37 8.95 13.48 -6.12
C VAL A 37 9.63 14.84 -6.26
N ALA A 38 9.14 15.87 -5.57
CA ALA A 38 9.76 17.20 -5.61
C ALA A 38 11.21 17.18 -5.13
N VAL A 39 11.50 16.43 -4.05
CA VAL A 39 12.87 16.22 -3.54
C VAL A 39 13.74 15.58 -4.61
N SER A 40 13.30 14.49 -5.25
CA SER A 40 14.04 13.86 -6.36
C SER A 40 14.33 14.84 -7.50
N LEU A 41 13.36 15.67 -7.87
CA LEU A 41 13.50 16.64 -8.97
C LEU A 41 14.47 17.77 -8.62
N ILE A 42 14.40 18.31 -7.40
CA ILE A 42 15.32 19.35 -6.92
C ILE A 42 16.74 18.80 -6.92
N LEU A 43 16.95 17.60 -6.35
CA LEU A 43 18.27 16.97 -6.33
C LEU A 43 18.79 16.70 -7.74
N ALA A 44 17.92 16.25 -8.65
CA ALA A 44 18.28 16.05 -10.06
C ALA A 44 18.73 17.33 -10.79
N ILE A 45 18.20 18.50 -10.42
CA ILE A 45 18.56 19.78 -11.04
C ILE A 45 19.89 20.29 -10.49
N PHE A 46 20.10 20.19 -9.17
CA PHE A 46 21.19 20.89 -8.50
C PHE A 46 22.40 20.02 -8.15
N VAL A 47 22.24 18.70 -8.07
CA VAL A 47 23.27 17.80 -7.56
C VAL A 47 23.57 16.73 -8.61
N PRO A 48 24.77 16.75 -9.22
CA PRO A 48 25.26 15.62 -9.99
C PRO A 48 25.42 14.41 -9.08
N HIS A 49 24.95 13.25 -9.53
CA HIS A 49 24.89 12.04 -8.74
C HIS A 49 25.20 10.81 -9.58
N ASP A 50 26.00 9.91 -9.03
CA ASP A 50 26.46 8.71 -9.75
C ASP A 50 25.56 7.49 -9.53
N GLY A 51 24.57 7.60 -8.65
CA GLY A 51 23.72 6.48 -8.27
C GLY A 51 24.27 5.73 -7.06
N LEU A 52 23.39 5.41 -6.12
CA LEU A 52 23.70 4.64 -4.91
C LEU A 52 23.46 3.15 -5.12
N PHE A 53 22.39 2.81 -5.85
CA PHE A 53 22.05 1.43 -6.15
C PHE A 53 22.43 1.06 -7.58
N ALA A 54 22.62 -0.24 -7.83
CA ALA A 54 23.08 -0.76 -9.12
C ALA A 54 22.23 -0.27 -10.29
N THR A 55 20.90 -0.24 -10.12
CA THR A 55 19.98 0.31 -11.12
C THR A 55 20.31 1.76 -11.46
N ALA A 56 20.49 2.64 -10.46
CA ALA A 56 20.80 4.04 -10.68
C ALA A 56 22.21 4.24 -11.24
N SER A 57 23.19 3.45 -10.80
CA SER A 57 24.57 3.53 -11.28
C SER A 57 24.80 2.93 -12.68
N SER A 58 23.74 2.48 -13.36
CA SER A 58 23.89 1.85 -14.67
C SER A 58 24.38 2.83 -15.74
N ALA A 59 25.13 2.30 -16.71
CA ALA A 59 25.52 3.04 -17.91
C ALA A 59 24.28 3.57 -18.64
N GLY A 60 24.38 4.78 -19.18
CA GLY A 60 23.27 5.46 -19.88
C GLY A 60 22.22 6.12 -18.97
N MET A 61 22.26 5.95 -17.65
CA MET A 61 21.29 6.57 -16.74
C MET A 61 21.53 8.08 -16.63
N SER A 62 20.49 8.89 -16.88
CA SER A 62 20.58 10.34 -16.69
C SER A 62 20.53 10.72 -15.20
N ASN A 63 21.13 11.86 -14.84
CA ASN A 63 21.12 12.37 -13.46
C ASN A 63 19.70 12.43 -12.85
N TYR A 64 18.71 12.77 -13.68
CA TYR A 64 17.29 12.75 -13.35
C TYR A 64 16.82 11.39 -12.83
N HIS A 65 17.05 10.32 -13.59
CA HIS A 65 16.57 8.98 -13.24
C HIS A 65 17.33 8.42 -12.03
N ARG A 66 18.63 8.75 -11.88
CA ARG A 66 19.43 8.35 -10.73
C ARG A 66 18.81 8.82 -9.42
N TRP A 67 18.52 10.11 -9.31
CA TRP A 67 17.86 10.68 -8.13
C TRP A 67 16.43 10.18 -7.94
N LEU A 68 15.70 9.95 -9.03
CA LEU A 68 14.34 9.43 -8.94
C LEU A 68 14.30 8.03 -8.31
N TYR A 69 15.22 7.14 -8.72
CA TYR A 69 15.26 5.76 -8.23
C TYR A 69 15.88 5.65 -6.84
N ASP A 70 17.00 6.32 -6.58
CA ASP A 70 17.66 6.21 -5.28
C ASP A 70 16.80 6.79 -4.14
N VAL A 71 16.21 7.97 -4.36
CA VAL A 71 15.29 8.57 -3.37
C VAL A 71 14.10 7.65 -3.18
N PHE A 72 13.56 7.05 -4.24
CA PHE A 72 12.46 6.09 -4.15
C PHE A 72 12.80 4.89 -3.28
N VAL A 73 13.92 4.23 -3.53
CA VAL A 73 14.36 3.07 -2.74
C VAL A 73 14.57 3.45 -1.28
N ILE A 74 15.32 4.54 -1.02
CA ILE A 74 15.61 5.01 0.34
C ILE A 74 14.31 5.35 1.09
N ALA A 75 13.44 6.10 0.44
CA ALA A 75 12.18 6.55 0.99
C ALA A 75 11.28 5.38 1.38
N ILE A 76 11.16 4.36 0.55
CA ILE A 76 10.32 3.19 0.83
C ILE A 76 10.86 2.43 2.04
N ILE A 77 12.17 2.20 2.09
CA ILE A 77 12.82 1.51 3.21
C ILE A 77 12.55 2.26 4.53
N ILE A 78 12.68 3.59 4.53
CA ILE A 78 12.46 4.43 5.72
C ILE A 78 10.96 4.59 6.06
N MET A 79 10.10 4.60 5.06
CA MET A 79 8.66 4.83 5.21
C MET A 79 8.00 3.79 6.12
N GLY A 80 8.38 2.51 6.01
CA GLY A 80 7.86 1.44 6.85
C GLY A 80 8.04 1.71 8.35
N PRO A 81 9.29 1.83 8.85
CA PRO A 81 9.56 2.16 10.25
C PRO A 81 8.92 3.47 10.72
N VAL A 82 8.96 4.53 9.91
CA VAL A 82 8.35 5.83 10.27
C VAL A 82 6.84 5.69 10.44
N LEU A 83 6.15 5.05 9.50
CA LEU A 83 4.71 4.81 9.60
C LEU A 83 4.38 3.91 10.78
N TYR A 84 5.17 2.87 11.04
CA TYR A 84 4.97 2.00 12.20
C TYR A 84 4.96 2.81 13.51
N ILE A 85 5.96 3.66 13.72
CA ILE A 85 6.10 4.50 14.92
C ILE A 85 4.94 5.49 15.03
N LEU A 86 4.62 6.20 13.94
CA LEU A 86 3.55 7.21 13.94
C LEU A 86 2.19 6.60 14.23
N ILE A 87 1.88 5.45 13.62
CA ILE A 87 0.61 4.75 13.86
C ILE A 87 0.52 4.25 15.30
N HIS A 88 1.59 3.66 15.83
CA HIS A 88 1.59 3.13 17.21
C HIS A 88 1.47 4.22 18.26
N ARG A 89 2.14 5.37 18.08
CA ARG A 89 1.97 6.53 18.96
C ARG A 89 0.53 7.02 19.04
N GLN A 90 -0.20 6.94 17.92
CA GLN A 90 -1.59 7.40 17.86
C GLN A 90 -2.59 6.44 18.51
N PHE A 91 -2.17 5.24 18.91
CA PHE A 91 -3.00 4.37 19.76
C PHE A 91 -3.05 4.81 21.22
N GLU A 92 -2.14 5.67 21.66
CA GLU A 92 -2.18 6.30 22.98
C GLU A 92 -3.25 7.41 23.02
N GLN A 93 -3.60 7.98 21.87
CA GLN A 93 -4.65 8.99 21.73
C GLN A 93 -6.01 8.34 21.41
N GLY A 94 -7.06 8.78 22.11
CA GLY A 94 -8.40 8.17 22.00
C GLY A 94 -8.99 8.23 20.59
N GLU A 95 -8.80 9.36 19.89
CA GLU A 95 -9.32 9.57 18.53
C GLU A 95 -8.64 8.69 17.48
N GLY A 96 -7.31 8.54 17.54
CA GLY A 96 -6.53 7.69 16.64
C GLY A 96 -6.93 6.22 16.76
N ARG A 97 -7.11 5.74 17.99
CA ARG A 97 -7.58 4.38 18.26
C ARG A 97 -9.00 4.13 17.73
N GLN A 98 -9.91 5.09 17.85
CA GLN A 98 -11.26 4.95 17.31
C GLN A 98 -11.25 4.93 15.77
N ALA A 99 -10.53 5.85 15.15
CA ALA A 99 -10.42 5.92 13.70
C ALA A 99 -9.77 4.65 13.10
N TRP A 100 -8.78 4.09 13.80
CA TRP A 100 -8.20 2.79 13.44
C TRP A 100 -9.21 1.65 13.49
N ARG A 101 -9.99 1.56 14.58
CA ARG A 101 -11.04 0.52 14.70
C ARG A 101 -12.07 0.61 13.59
N GLU A 102 -12.50 1.82 13.23
CA GLU A 102 -13.44 2.05 12.13
C GLU A 102 -12.83 1.64 10.78
N TYR A 103 -11.57 2.00 10.53
CA TYR A 103 -10.81 1.59 9.35
C TYR A 103 -10.71 0.06 9.25
N THR A 104 -10.23 -0.62 10.30
CA THR A 104 -10.05 -2.07 10.30
C THR A 104 -11.38 -2.81 10.17
N ARG A 105 -12.46 -2.28 10.77
CA ARG A 105 -13.81 -2.85 10.66
C ARG A 105 -14.37 -2.73 9.25
N ALA A 106 -14.24 -1.58 8.59
CA ALA A 106 -14.70 -1.41 7.21
C ALA A 106 -13.95 -2.36 6.25
N HIS A 107 -12.64 -2.50 6.45
CA HIS A 107 -11.84 -3.46 5.70
C HIS A 107 -12.20 -4.92 5.99
N ALA A 108 -12.57 -5.27 7.22
CA ALA A 108 -13.05 -6.60 7.58
C ALA A 108 -14.40 -6.92 6.92
N GLN A 109 -15.31 -5.95 6.87
CA GLN A 109 -16.58 -6.06 6.12
C GLN A 109 -16.33 -6.28 4.62
N PHE A 110 -15.34 -5.58 4.05
CA PHE A 110 -14.90 -5.83 2.67
C PHE A 110 -14.36 -7.23 2.45
N LYS A 111 -13.52 -7.72 3.36
CA LYS A 111 -13.03 -9.11 3.32
C LYS A 111 -14.20 -10.11 3.38
N MET A 112 -15.17 -9.90 4.27
CA MET A 112 -16.34 -10.77 4.40
C MET A 112 -17.19 -10.80 3.13
N ASN A 113 -17.54 -9.64 2.58
CA ASN A 113 -18.33 -9.56 1.35
C ASN A 113 -17.63 -10.23 0.16
N ARG A 114 -16.30 -10.04 0.05
CA ARG A 114 -15.49 -10.69 -0.99
C ARG A 114 -15.56 -12.21 -0.88
N PHE A 115 -15.55 -12.75 0.32
CA PHE A 115 -15.59 -14.21 0.54
C PHE A 115 -16.97 -14.79 0.29
N LEU A 116 -18.03 -14.14 0.77
CA LEU A 116 -19.41 -14.53 0.46
C LEU A 116 -19.66 -14.54 -1.06
N LYS A 117 -19.13 -13.55 -1.78
CA LYS A 117 -19.21 -13.49 -3.25
C LYS A 117 -18.41 -14.60 -3.94
N ALA A 118 -17.25 -14.98 -3.39
CA ALA A 118 -16.44 -16.08 -3.92
C ALA A 118 -17.14 -17.44 -3.71
N GLU A 119 -17.69 -17.64 -2.51
CA GLU A 119 -18.46 -18.84 -2.15
C GLU A 119 -19.71 -19.00 -3.02
N ALA A 120 -20.48 -17.91 -3.21
CA ALA A 120 -21.64 -17.89 -4.11
C ALA A 120 -21.27 -18.21 -5.57
N GLN A 121 -20.01 -17.98 -5.97
CA GLN A 121 -19.49 -18.32 -7.29
C GLN A 121 -18.79 -19.69 -7.34
N GLY A 122 -18.79 -20.46 -6.25
CA GLY A 122 -18.08 -21.75 -6.14
C GLY A 122 -16.55 -21.63 -6.20
N LYS A 123 -16.00 -20.43 -5.97
CA LYS A 123 -14.56 -20.16 -6.05
C LYS A 123 -13.94 -20.14 -4.65
N LYS A 124 -12.70 -20.60 -4.54
CA LYS A 124 -11.91 -20.41 -3.32
C LYS A 124 -11.61 -18.93 -3.11
N ALA A 125 -11.85 -18.47 -1.89
CA ALA A 125 -11.49 -17.13 -1.44
C ALA A 125 -9.96 -16.96 -1.45
N LEU A 126 -9.45 -15.98 -2.19
CA LEU A 126 -8.04 -15.61 -2.18
C LEU A 126 -7.73 -14.74 -0.95
N LEU A 127 -6.54 -14.92 -0.36
CA LEU A 127 -6.06 -14.15 0.79
C LEU A 127 -6.98 -14.30 2.01
N ASP A 128 -7.21 -15.54 2.40
CA ASP A 128 -8.09 -15.98 3.49
C ASP A 128 -7.55 -15.59 4.88
N SER A 129 -6.24 -15.69 5.06
CA SER A 129 -5.55 -15.50 6.33
C SER A 129 -4.79 -14.17 6.40
N TRP A 130 -4.58 -13.69 7.63
CA TRP A 130 -3.72 -12.53 7.90
C TRP A 130 -2.29 -12.77 7.39
N LEU A 131 -1.78 -14.00 7.48
CA LEU A 131 -0.42 -14.32 7.05
C LEU A 131 -0.28 -14.17 5.53
N SER A 132 -1.24 -14.69 4.75
CA SER A 132 -1.18 -14.59 3.29
C SER A 132 -1.35 -13.14 2.79
N GLU A 133 -2.25 -12.37 3.39
CA GLU A 133 -2.37 -10.93 3.12
C GLU A 133 -1.09 -10.16 3.44
N GLY A 134 -0.50 -10.42 4.61
CA GLY A 134 0.74 -9.79 5.04
C GLY A 134 1.91 -10.11 4.11
N LEU A 135 2.06 -11.39 3.74
CA LEU A 135 3.10 -11.85 2.82
C LEU A 135 2.96 -11.21 1.44
N VAL A 136 1.75 -11.07 0.89
CA VAL A 136 1.55 -10.41 -0.40
C VAL A 136 1.90 -8.91 -0.32
N CYS A 137 1.49 -8.22 0.74
CA CYS A 137 1.86 -6.81 0.92
C CYS A 137 3.39 -6.64 1.02
N MET A 138 4.05 -7.48 1.81
CA MET A 138 5.51 -7.48 1.94
C MET A 138 6.21 -7.80 0.61
N MET A 139 5.73 -8.82 -0.11
CA MET A 139 6.29 -9.23 -1.39
C MET A 139 6.24 -8.08 -2.40
N ILE A 140 5.11 -7.37 -2.52
CA ILE A 140 4.99 -6.22 -3.43
C ILE A 140 6.02 -5.13 -3.07
N ILE A 141 6.16 -4.80 -1.78
CA ILE A 141 7.13 -3.79 -1.31
C ILE A 141 8.56 -4.22 -1.64
N VAL A 142 8.93 -5.46 -1.29
CA VAL A 142 10.30 -5.98 -1.50
C VAL A 142 10.62 -6.08 -2.98
N VAL A 143 9.69 -6.55 -3.82
CA VAL A 143 9.88 -6.62 -5.27
C VAL A 143 10.11 -5.23 -5.84
N LEU A 144 9.36 -4.22 -5.41
CA LEU A 144 9.59 -2.84 -5.85
C LEU A 144 10.97 -2.32 -5.41
N ILE A 145 11.36 -2.53 -4.15
CA ILE A 145 12.71 -2.16 -3.67
C ILE A 145 13.79 -2.82 -4.53
N LEU A 146 13.72 -4.14 -4.73
CA LEU A 146 14.70 -4.90 -5.49
C LEU A 146 14.73 -4.47 -6.96
N MET A 147 13.57 -4.22 -7.55
CA MET A 147 13.43 -3.77 -8.93
C MET A 147 14.15 -2.45 -9.17
N TYR A 148 14.02 -1.48 -8.26
CA TYR A 148 14.65 -0.16 -8.41
C TYR A 148 16.04 -0.05 -7.78
N SER A 149 16.55 -1.10 -7.15
CA SER A 149 17.90 -1.12 -6.59
C SER A 149 18.87 -2.03 -7.36
N VAL A 150 18.42 -3.17 -7.87
CA VAL A 150 19.32 -4.21 -8.40
C VAL A 150 19.20 -4.41 -9.91
N LEU A 151 18.06 -4.13 -10.53
CA LEU A 151 17.89 -4.39 -11.95
C LEU A 151 18.60 -3.32 -12.80
N THR A 152 19.78 -3.67 -13.29
CA THR A 152 20.55 -2.87 -14.25
C THR A 152 20.09 -3.17 -15.68
N PRO A 153 19.71 -2.16 -16.49
CA PRO A 153 19.56 -2.37 -17.92
C PRO A 153 20.93 -2.70 -18.53
N ASN A 154 21.02 -3.79 -19.28
CA ASN A 154 22.24 -4.19 -19.97
C ASN A 154 22.23 -3.59 -21.39
N GLU A 155 23.30 -2.93 -21.83
CA GLU A 155 23.33 -2.25 -23.16
C GLU A 155 23.05 -3.21 -24.33
N SER A 156 23.38 -4.49 -24.19
CA SER A 156 23.10 -5.55 -25.18
C SER A 156 21.63 -6.04 -25.18
N SER A 157 20.83 -5.68 -24.17
CA SER A 157 19.45 -6.17 -23.97
C SER A 157 18.37 -5.26 -24.55
N HIS A 158 18.76 -4.11 -25.13
CA HIS A 158 17.85 -3.16 -25.78
C HIS A 158 17.09 -3.75 -26.99
N ARG A 159 17.39 -4.97 -27.43
CA ARG A 159 16.59 -5.73 -28.40
C ARG A 159 16.06 -7.01 -27.77
N GLY A 160 14.93 -6.94 -27.06
CA GLY A 160 14.13 -8.16 -26.79
C GLY A 160 13.46 -8.27 -25.43
N TYR A 161 13.89 -7.54 -24.40
CA TYR A 161 13.24 -7.60 -23.09
C TYR A 161 12.18 -6.50 -22.97
N PHE A 162 10.92 -6.87 -23.21
CA PHE A 162 9.73 -6.02 -22.96
C PHE A 162 9.76 -5.41 -21.54
N TRP A 163 10.30 -6.16 -20.57
CA TRP A 163 10.50 -5.75 -19.18
C TRP A 163 11.67 -4.79 -18.92
N ILE A 164 12.51 -4.46 -19.91
CA ILE A 164 13.58 -3.46 -19.75
C ILE A 164 13.20 -2.18 -20.50
N GLN A 165 12.54 -2.28 -21.66
CA GLN A 165 12.12 -1.12 -22.45
C GLN A 165 10.88 -0.40 -21.89
N THR A 166 9.93 -1.10 -21.28
CA THR A 166 8.71 -0.49 -20.72
C THR A 166 8.97 0.30 -19.42
N TRP A 167 10.14 0.08 -18.80
CA TRP A 167 10.47 0.54 -17.44
C TRP A 167 11.45 1.73 -17.41
N TRP A 168 11.92 2.15 -18.58
CA TRP A 168 13.02 3.09 -18.75
C TRP A 168 12.59 4.20 -19.72
N PRO A 169 11.45 4.86 -19.42
CA PRO A 169 11.53 6.01 -18.53
C PRO A 169 10.28 6.12 -17.66
N ILE A 170 10.35 5.67 -16.41
CA ILE A 170 9.28 5.98 -15.47
C ILE A 170 9.41 7.45 -15.11
N ASN A 171 8.43 8.23 -15.58
CA ASN A 171 8.38 9.64 -15.25
C ASN A 171 8.05 9.83 -13.77
N ALA A 172 8.37 11.03 -13.27
CA ALA A 172 8.05 11.47 -11.92
C ALA A 172 6.59 11.21 -11.51
N ALA A 173 5.64 11.26 -12.45
CA ALA A 173 4.24 11.02 -12.16
C ALA A 173 3.97 9.56 -11.74
N LEU A 174 4.54 8.58 -12.45
CA LEU A 174 4.35 7.16 -12.13
C LEU A 174 5.09 6.79 -10.82
N ILE A 175 6.26 7.35 -10.55
CA ILE A 175 6.92 7.22 -9.23
C ILE A 175 6.05 7.83 -8.12
N GLY A 176 5.40 8.97 -8.37
CA GLY A 176 4.42 9.55 -7.45
C GLY A 176 3.26 8.60 -7.14
N VAL A 177 2.72 7.90 -8.15
CA VAL A 177 1.68 6.88 -7.95
C VAL A 177 2.20 5.73 -7.10
N PHE A 178 3.43 5.27 -7.32
CA PHE A 178 4.03 4.22 -6.51
C PHE A 178 4.23 4.65 -5.05
N TYR A 179 4.71 5.88 -4.79
CA TYR A 179 4.79 6.38 -3.41
C TYR A 179 3.44 6.36 -2.71
N TYR A 180 2.39 6.84 -3.37
CA TYR A 180 1.04 6.82 -2.81
C TYR A 180 0.56 5.39 -2.52
N ALA A 181 0.75 4.48 -3.48
CA ALA A 181 0.34 3.09 -3.35
C ALA A 181 1.09 2.38 -2.23
N ILE A 182 2.42 2.56 -2.14
CA ILE A 182 3.26 1.96 -1.10
C ILE A 182 2.93 2.50 0.29
N PHE A 183 2.66 3.80 0.42
CA PHE A 183 2.18 4.39 1.68
C PHE A 183 0.91 3.66 2.15
N CYS A 184 -0.08 3.54 1.27
CA CYS A 184 -1.32 2.84 1.57
C CYS A 184 -1.08 1.35 1.88
N LEU A 185 -0.11 0.73 1.20
CA LEU A 185 0.24 -0.67 1.38
C LEU A 185 0.91 -0.92 2.74
N TYR A 186 1.77 -0.03 3.22
CA TYR A 186 2.33 -0.10 4.58
C TYR A 186 1.23 0.04 5.64
N VAL A 187 0.33 1.00 5.49
CA VAL A 187 -0.82 1.13 6.40
C VAL A 187 -1.65 -0.15 6.39
N ARG A 188 -1.91 -0.72 5.19
CA ARG A 188 -2.63 -1.98 5.06
C ARG A 188 -1.89 -3.11 5.76
N LEU A 189 -0.59 -3.26 5.52
CA LEU A 189 0.27 -4.29 6.11
C LEU A 189 0.17 -4.27 7.64
N PHE A 190 0.26 -3.10 8.26
CA PHE A 190 0.14 -2.97 9.72
C PHE A 190 -1.27 -3.24 10.25
N ALA A 191 -2.30 -3.12 9.40
CA ALA A 191 -3.69 -3.38 9.75
C ALA A 191 -4.11 -4.85 9.58
N VAL A 192 -3.33 -5.68 8.87
CA VAL A 192 -3.74 -7.02 8.43
C VAL A 192 -4.21 -7.91 9.60
N THR A 193 -3.48 -7.90 10.72
CA THR A 193 -3.81 -8.72 11.90
C THR A 193 -5.12 -8.28 12.55
N GLU A 194 -5.33 -6.98 12.72
CA GLU A 194 -6.55 -6.43 13.32
C GLU A 194 -7.76 -6.60 12.39
N VAL A 195 -7.57 -6.46 11.07
CA VAL A 195 -8.61 -6.72 10.07
C VAL A 195 -9.07 -8.18 10.14
N ASP A 196 -8.14 -9.12 10.26
CA ASP A 196 -8.47 -10.55 10.40
C ASP A 196 -9.21 -10.84 11.71
N ARG A 197 -8.81 -10.19 12.81
CA ARG A 197 -9.52 -10.27 14.09
C ARG A 197 -10.96 -9.77 13.98
N GLN A 198 -11.16 -8.59 13.38
CA GLN A 198 -12.49 -8.04 13.15
C GLN A 198 -13.32 -8.91 12.21
N TYR A 199 -12.70 -9.50 11.18
CA TYR A 199 -13.36 -10.41 10.26
C TYR A 199 -13.89 -11.66 10.99
N LYS A 200 -13.07 -12.30 11.83
CA LYS A 200 -13.51 -13.45 12.65
C LYS A 200 -14.66 -13.10 13.58
N LEU A 201 -14.62 -11.93 14.21
CA LEU A 201 -15.71 -11.45 15.07
C LEU A 201 -17.02 -11.26 14.29
N LEU A 202 -16.96 -10.65 13.10
CA LEU A 202 -18.11 -10.46 12.24
C LEU A 202 -18.71 -11.80 11.78
N HIS A 203 -17.86 -12.78 11.46
CA HIS A 203 -18.28 -14.12 11.07
C HIS A 203 -19.07 -14.82 12.19
N VAL A 204 -18.53 -14.82 13.41
CA VAL A 204 -19.20 -15.41 14.59
C VAL A 204 -20.52 -14.70 14.90
N GLN A 205 -20.59 -13.38 14.74
CA GLN A 205 -21.83 -12.63 14.92
C GLN A 205 -22.89 -13.00 13.88
N ALA A 206 -22.49 -13.17 12.62
CA ALA A 206 -23.38 -13.60 11.54
C ALA A 206 -23.95 -15.01 11.79
N GLU A 207 -23.10 -15.96 12.19
CA GLU A 207 -23.55 -17.32 12.55
C GLU A 207 -24.55 -17.31 13.72
N ARG A 208 -24.28 -16.53 14.77
CA ARG A 208 -25.20 -16.40 15.91
C ARG A 208 -26.53 -15.77 15.53
N ALA A 209 -26.50 -14.76 14.66
CA ALA A 209 -27.72 -14.13 14.16
C ALA A 209 -28.57 -15.11 13.34
N LEU A 210 -27.91 -15.92 12.49
CA LEU A 210 -28.57 -16.97 11.72
C LEU A 210 -29.23 -18.03 12.61
N ARG A 211 -28.49 -18.53 13.62
CA ARG A 211 -29.04 -19.52 14.58
C ARG A 211 -30.27 -18.99 15.31
N LYS A 212 -30.21 -17.74 15.79
CA LYS A 212 -31.36 -17.09 16.46
C LYS A 212 -32.56 -16.86 15.54
N ALA A 213 -32.35 -16.70 14.23
CA ALA A 213 -33.44 -16.59 13.27
C ALA A 213 -34.12 -17.95 13.06
N LEU A 214 -33.32 -19.01 12.91
CA LEU A 214 -33.81 -20.39 12.76
C LEU A 214 -34.52 -20.94 14.00
N GLU A 215 -34.19 -20.45 15.20
CA GLU A 215 -34.89 -20.80 16.45
C GLU A 215 -36.23 -20.08 16.64
N LYS A 216 -36.52 -19.05 15.82
CA LYS A 216 -37.76 -18.26 15.88
C LYS A 216 -38.79 -18.64 14.82
N ASP A 217 -38.38 -19.41 13.82
CA ASP A 217 -39.23 -20.01 12.78
C ASP A 217 -39.63 -21.44 13.18
#